data_AF-A0A958P421-F1
#
_entry.id   AF-A0A958P421-F1
#
_cell.length_a   1.000
_cell.length_b   1.000
_cell.length_c   1.000
_cell.angle_alpha   90.00
_cell.angle_beta   90.00
_cell.angle_gamma   90.00
#
_symmetry.space_group_name_H-M   'P 1'
#
loop_
_entity.id
_entity.type
_entity.pdbx_description
1 polymer ?
#
loop_
_entity_poly.entity_id
_entity_poly.type
_entity_poly.pdbx_seq_one_letter_code
_entity_poly.pdbx_strand_id
1 'polypeptide(L)'
;MIHPLTITLLVLFIDQFVKIWIKTTMYLGQEFPVFGNWFYIHFTENPGMAFGMEFGGEFGKLFLSIFRIVAVTVIGFYLFRLPKNTHKGLKISGALIFAGALGNIIDSVFYGVVFSDSFNQLATFLPAEGGYESLLHGRVVDMFWFPLFNGTFPD
;
A
#
# COMPACT_ATOMS: atom_id res chain seq x y z
N MET A 1 20.25 20.41 1.35
CA MET A 1 20.54 19.12 0.68
C MET A 1 19.29 18.28 0.79
N ILE A 2 18.67 17.86 -0.31
CA ILE A 2 17.46 17.02 -0.23
C ILE A 2 17.90 15.65 0.27
N HIS A 3 17.48 15.29 1.49
CA HIS A 3 17.85 14.02 2.11
C HIS A 3 16.76 12.98 1.80
N PRO A 4 17.11 11.81 1.21
CA PRO A 4 16.13 10.76 0.90
C PRO A 4 15.23 10.42 2.10
N LEU A 5 15.81 10.40 3.30
CA LEU A 5 15.07 10.12 4.56
C LEU A 5 13.90 11.08 4.78
N THR A 6 14.09 12.38 4.56
CA THR A 6 13.04 13.38 4.78
C THR A 6 11.87 13.16 3.81
N ILE A 7 12.17 12.86 2.54
CA ILE A 7 11.14 12.52 1.55
C ILE A 7 10.43 11.24 1.98
N THR A 8 11.18 10.21 2.36
CA THR A 8 10.61 8.94 2.77
C THR A 8 9.67 9.09 3.97
N LEU A 9 10.07 9.80 5.02
CA LEU A 9 9.24 10.02 6.20
C LEU A 9 7.96 10.81 5.88
N LEU A 10 8.07 11.87 5.07
CA LEU A 10 6.93 12.69 4.68
C LEU A 10 5.92 11.89 3.83
N VAL A 11 6.42 11.15 2.84
CA VAL A 11 5.57 10.34 1.95
C VAL A 11 4.93 9.20 2.72
N LEU A 12 5.69 8.52 3.59
CA LEU A 12 5.18 7.44 4.44
C LEU A 12 4.09 7.94 5.41
N PHE A 13 4.28 9.13 6.00
CA PHE A 13 3.27 9.73 6.87
C PHE A 13 1.96 10.00 6.10
N ILE A 14 2.06 10.60 4.90
CA ILE A 14 0.89 10.87 4.06
C ILE A 14 0.22 9.56 3.62
N ASP A 15 0.99 8.57 3.19
CA ASP A 15 0.51 7.25 2.79
C ASP A 15 -0.34 6.60 3.89
N GLN A 16 0.23 6.48 5.09
CA GLN A 16 -0.45 5.83 6.22
C GLN A 16 -1.65 6.65 6.71
N PHE A 17 -1.55 7.98 6.71
CA PHE A 17 -2.68 8.83 7.07
C PHE A 17 -3.86 8.62 6.12
N VAL A 18 -3.63 8.63 4.80
CA VAL A 18 -4.68 8.44 3.80
C VAL A 18 -5.25 7.03 3.89
N LYS A 19 -4.43 5.99 4.03
CA LYS A 19 -4.91 4.60 4.15
C LYS A 19 -5.80 4.37 5.36
N ILE A 20 -5.42 4.91 6.53
CA ILE A 20 -6.24 4.85 7.75
C ILE A 20 -7.55 5.60 7.54
N TRP A 21 -7.50 6.80 6.94
CA TRP A 21 -8.71 7.55 6.62
C TRP A 21 -9.65 6.76 5.72
N ILE A 22 -9.15 6.15 4.64
CA ILE A 22 -9.95 5.30 3.74
C ILE A 22 -10.57 4.12 4.52
N LYS A 23 -9.79 3.34 5.27
CA LYS A 23 -10.31 2.19 6.03
C LYS A 23 -11.41 2.54 7.03
N THR A 24 -11.32 3.72 7.64
CA THR A 24 -12.24 4.16 8.71
C THR A 24 -13.44 4.95 8.19
N THR A 25 -13.48 5.30 6.90
CA THR A 25 -14.57 6.12 6.31
C THR A 25 -15.23 5.47 5.09
N MET A 26 -14.65 4.40 4.56
CA MET A 26 -15.17 3.67 3.41
C MET A 26 -15.27 2.17 3.71
N TYR A 27 -16.26 1.51 3.13
CA TYR A 27 -16.32 0.05 3.04
C TYR A 27 -15.67 -0.45 1.73
N LEU A 28 -15.23 -1.70 1.72
CA LEU A 28 -14.52 -2.28 0.58
C LEU A 28 -15.35 -2.18 -0.71
N GLY A 29 -14.73 -1.71 -1.80
CA GLY A 29 -15.36 -1.49 -3.10
C GLY A 29 -16.13 -0.18 -3.22
N GLN A 30 -16.25 0.61 -2.15
CA GLN A 30 -16.83 1.95 -2.24
C GLN A 30 -15.93 2.87 -3.07
N GLU A 31 -16.54 3.75 -3.84
CA GLU A 31 -15.82 4.74 -4.63
C GLU A 31 -16.51 6.10 -4.66
N PHE A 32 -15.73 7.14 -4.91
CA PHE A 32 -16.24 8.47 -5.22
C PHE A 32 -15.33 9.20 -6.23
N PRO A 33 -15.89 10.00 -7.14
CA PRO A 33 -15.12 10.77 -8.09
C PRO A 33 -14.38 11.94 -7.41
N VAL A 34 -13.14 12.18 -7.83
CA VAL A 34 -12.32 13.33 -7.41
C VAL A 34 -12.25 14.37 -8.54
N PHE A 35 -11.98 13.92 -9.76
CA PHE A 35 -11.95 14.78 -10.95
C PHE A 35 -12.78 14.19 -12.09
N GLY A 36 -14.03 14.64 -12.16
CA GLY A 36 -14.98 14.18 -13.18
C GLY A 36 -15.03 12.65 -13.26
N ASN A 37 -14.95 12.13 -14.48
CA ASN A 37 -14.93 10.69 -14.74
C ASN A 37 -13.50 10.13 -15.00
N TRP A 38 -12.45 10.86 -14.58
CA TRP A 38 -11.06 10.51 -14.89
C TRP A 38 -10.27 10.03 -13.66
N PHE A 39 -10.61 10.51 -12.46
CA PHE A 39 -9.95 10.09 -11.23
C PHE A 39 -10.97 9.84 -10.13
N TYR A 40 -10.87 8.65 -9.54
CA TYR A 40 -11.70 8.18 -8.46
C TYR A 40 -10.82 7.74 -7.28
N ILE A 41 -11.34 7.94 -6.08
CA ILE A 41 -10.95 7.15 -4.93
C ILE A 41 -11.83 5.90 -4.94
N HIS A 42 -11.24 4.73 -5.10
CA HIS A 42 -11.91 3.43 -5.08
C HIS A 42 -11.20 2.53 -4.07
N PHE A 43 -11.85 2.27 -2.93
CA PHE A 43 -11.21 1.52 -1.85
C PHE A 43 -11.13 0.03 -2.20
N THR A 44 -9.90 -0.47 -2.35
CA THR A 44 -9.61 -1.90 -2.50
C THR A 44 -8.52 -2.36 -1.53
N GLU A 45 -8.55 -3.65 -1.21
CA GLU A 45 -7.56 -4.29 -0.36
C GLU A 45 -6.89 -5.41 -1.14
N ASN A 46 -5.58 -5.26 -1.38
CA ASN A 46 -4.80 -6.23 -2.12
C ASN A 46 -4.04 -7.16 -1.17
N PRO A 47 -4.26 -8.49 -1.21
CA PRO A 47 -3.44 -9.44 -0.46
C PRO A 47 -1.96 -9.47 -0.90
N GLY A 48 -1.52 -8.62 -1.82
CA GLY A 48 -0.14 -8.56 -2.33
C GLY A 48 0.07 -9.40 -3.58
N MET A 49 -1.01 -9.70 -4.29
CA MET A 49 -1.04 -10.54 -5.48
C MET A 49 -1.39 -9.69 -6.69
N ALA A 50 -0.71 -9.92 -7.81
CA ALA A 50 -0.97 -9.21 -9.05
C ALA A 50 -1.92 -10.03 -9.93
N PHE A 51 -2.76 -9.34 -10.72
CA PHE A 51 -3.66 -9.95 -11.71
C PHE A 51 -4.65 -10.98 -11.16
N GLY A 52 -5.02 -10.87 -9.87
CA GLY A 52 -6.01 -11.76 -9.24
C GLY A 52 -5.53 -13.21 -9.08
N MET A 53 -4.26 -13.51 -9.35
CA MET A 53 -3.72 -14.87 -9.20
C MET A 53 -3.33 -15.13 -7.75
N GLU A 54 -3.98 -16.11 -7.13
CA GLU A 54 -3.63 -16.55 -5.79
C GLU A 54 -2.43 -17.50 -5.81
N PHE A 55 -1.26 -17.01 -5.37
CA PHE A 55 -0.08 -17.86 -5.28
C PHE A 55 -0.04 -18.53 -3.91
N GLY A 56 -0.29 -19.84 -3.86
CA GLY A 56 0.02 -20.68 -2.69
C GLY A 56 -0.72 -20.35 -1.38
N GLY A 57 -1.86 -19.65 -1.42
CA GLY A 57 -2.68 -19.30 -0.25
C GLY A 57 -1.89 -18.56 0.83
N GLU A 58 -2.14 -18.90 2.10
CA GLU A 58 -1.46 -18.32 3.27
C GLU A 58 0.08 -18.39 3.17
N PHE A 59 0.61 -19.54 2.73
CA PHE A 59 2.07 -19.69 2.61
C PHE A 59 2.66 -18.75 1.56
N GLY A 60 1.99 -18.59 0.42
CA GLY A 60 2.47 -17.67 -0.61
C GLY A 60 2.29 -16.21 -0.22
N LYS A 61 1.22 -15.86 0.51
CA LYS A 61 1.06 -14.54 1.13
C LYS A 61 2.22 -14.23 2.08
N LEU A 62 2.53 -15.15 2.99
CA LEU A 62 3.65 -15.00 3.93
C LEU A 62 4.99 -14.83 3.19
N PHE A 63 5.24 -15.67 2.19
CA PHE A 63 6.43 -15.58 1.35
C PHE A 63 6.53 -14.21 0.67
N LEU A 64 5.45 -13.70 0.08
CA LEU A 64 5.42 -12.38 -0.57
C LEU A 64 5.71 -11.25 0.42
N SER A 65 5.13 -11.29 1.62
CA SER A 65 5.40 -10.31 2.67
C SER A 65 6.87 -10.33 3.10
N ILE A 66 7.44 -11.50 3.37
CA ILE A 66 8.86 -11.66 3.76
C ILE A 66 9.78 -11.22 2.62
N PHE A 67 9.51 -11.67 1.39
CA PHE A 67 10.28 -11.29 0.21
C PHE A 67 10.29 -9.76 0.02
N ARG A 68 9.13 -9.11 0.18
CA ARG A 68 9.01 -7.65 0.09
C ARG A 68 9.89 -6.98 1.15
N ILE A 69 9.87 -7.44 2.40
CA ILE A 69 10.71 -6.90 3.49
C ILE A 69 12.20 -7.00 3.12
N VAL A 70 12.66 -8.15 2.64
CA VAL A 70 14.04 -8.35 2.20
C VAL A 70 14.38 -7.41 1.03
N ALA A 71 13.55 -7.37 -0.02
CA ALA A 71 13.78 -6.53 -1.19
C ALA A 71 13.85 -5.03 -0.83
N VAL A 72 12.92 -4.55 -0.01
CA VAL A 72 12.89 -3.14 0.42
C VAL A 72 14.08 -2.81 1.32
N THR A 73 14.51 -3.73 2.20
CA THR A 73 15.72 -3.54 3.01
C THR A 73 16.96 -3.35 2.13
N VAL A 74 17.09 -4.14 1.06
CA VAL A 74 18.17 -4.01 0.08
C VAL A 74 18.07 -2.68 -0.67
N ILE A 75 16.88 -2.28 -1.14
CA ILE A 75 16.66 -0.99 -1.82
C ILE A 75 17.06 0.18 -0.90
N GLY A 76 16.62 0.15 0.36
CA GLY A 76 16.97 1.15 1.36
C GLY A 76 18.47 1.21 1.61
N PHE A 77 19.12 0.06 1.77
CA PHE A 77 20.57 -0.04 1.98
C PHE A 77 21.35 0.70 0.90
N TYR A 78 20.99 0.51 -0.38
CA TYR A 78 21.63 1.18 -1.51
C TYR A 78 21.25 2.66 -1.61
N LEU A 79 19.96 3.00 -1.44
CA LEU A 79 19.47 4.38 -1.52
C LEU A 79 20.20 5.31 -0.54
N PHE A 80 20.38 4.88 0.71
CA PHE A 80 21.05 5.69 1.75
C PHE A 80 22.57 5.69 1.63
N ARG A 81 23.15 4.86 0.75
CA ARG A 81 24.59 4.83 0.44
C ARG A 81 24.94 5.52 -0.88
N LEU A 82 23.96 6.10 -1.57
CA LEU A 82 24.23 6.85 -2.80
C LEU A 82 25.22 8.00 -2.54
N PRO A 83 26.24 8.17 -3.39
CA PRO A 83 27.20 9.26 -3.29
C PRO A 83 26.56 10.65 -3.15
N LYS A 84 27.23 11.56 -2.45
CA LYS A 84 26.70 12.93 -2.24
C LYS A 84 26.44 13.67 -3.56
N ASN A 85 27.26 13.42 -4.58
CA ASN A 85 27.18 13.98 -5.94
C ASN A 85 26.17 13.27 -6.86
N THR A 86 25.51 12.19 -6.44
CA THR A 86 24.46 11.55 -7.24
C THR A 86 23.35 12.53 -7.59
N HIS A 87 22.85 12.44 -8.82
CA HIS A 87 21.81 13.31 -9.36
C HIS A 87 20.58 13.37 -8.44
N LYS A 88 20.08 14.59 -8.17
CA LYS A 88 18.97 14.82 -7.22
C LYS A 88 17.71 14.06 -7.63
N GLY A 89 17.42 14.00 -8.92
CA GLY A 89 16.25 13.28 -9.44
C GLY A 89 16.26 11.80 -9.06
N LEU A 90 17.43 11.13 -9.11
CA LEU A 90 17.56 9.72 -8.73
C LEU A 90 17.35 9.51 -7.22
N LYS A 91 17.84 10.44 -6.39
CA LYS A 91 17.62 10.40 -4.93
C LYS A 91 16.14 10.58 -4.58
N ILE A 92 15.46 11.50 -5.27
CA ILE A 92 14.05 11.80 -5.05
C ILE A 92 13.18 10.62 -5.52
N SER A 93 13.36 10.15 -6.75
CA SER A 93 12.59 9.02 -7.27
C SER A 93 12.83 7.74 -6.47
N GLY A 94 14.08 7.45 -6.11
CA GLY A 94 14.42 6.34 -5.23
C GLY A 94 13.76 6.44 -3.85
N ALA A 95 13.72 7.64 -3.25
CA ALA A 95 13.05 7.86 -1.98
C ALA A 95 11.53 7.68 -2.06
N LEU A 96 10.90 8.10 -3.16
CA LEU A 96 9.47 7.90 -3.41
C LEU A 96 9.12 6.42 -3.55
N ILE A 97 9.88 5.68 -4.37
CA ILE A 97 9.70 4.23 -4.55
C ILE A 97 9.88 3.50 -3.21
N PHE A 98 10.95 3.83 -2.49
CA PHE A 98 11.24 3.23 -1.19
C PHE A 98 10.15 3.52 -0.15
N ALA A 99 9.62 4.76 -0.11
CA ALA A 99 8.54 5.13 0.80
C ALA A 99 7.25 4.37 0.52
N GLY A 100 6.82 4.27 -0.75
CA GLY A 100 5.63 3.50 -1.12
C GLY A 100 5.79 2.02 -0.79
N ALA A 101 6.97 1.45 -1.05
CA ALA A 101 7.24 0.05 -0.73
C ALA A 101 7.26 -0.21 0.80
N LEU A 102 7.77 0.74 1.60
CA LEU A 102 7.69 0.68 3.06
C LEU A 102 6.24 0.79 3.56
N GLY A 103 5.43 1.70 3.02
CA GLY A 103 4.01 1.81 3.35
C GLY A 103 3.28 0.49 3.14
N ASN A 104 3.49 -0.15 1.99
CA ASN A 104 2.90 -1.45 1.69
C ASN A 104 3.41 -2.59 2.60
N ILE A 105 4.62 -2.47 3.16
CA ILE A 105 5.10 -3.39 4.19
C ILE A 105 4.32 -3.17 5.50
N ILE A 106 4.11 -1.92 5.91
CA ILE A 106 3.36 -1.61 7.14
C ILE A 106 1.96 -2.23 7.06
N ASP A 107 1.27 -2.03 5.95
CA ASP A 107 -0.06 -2.62 5.75
C ASP A 107 -0.01 -4.15 5.84
N SER A 108 0.93 -4.77 5.12
CA SER A 108 1.02 -6.24 5.08
C SER A 108 1.43 -6.87 6.40
N VAL A 109 2.26 -6.18 7.19
CA VAL A 109 2.70 -6.66 8.49
C VAL A 109 1.61 -6.46 9.54
N PHE A 110 0.97 -5.29 9.58
CA PHE A 110 0.19 -4.85 10.75
C PHE A 110 -1.31 -4.72 10.51
N TYR A 111 -1.79 -4.40 9.30
CA TYR A 111 -3.20 -4.03 9.12
C TYR A 111 -4.15 -5.20 9.36
N GLY A 112 -3.71 -6.43 9.11
CA GLY A 112 -4.45 -7.64 9.52
C GLY A 112 -4.73 -7.67 11.01
N VAL A 113 -3.76 -7.27 11.82
CA VAL A 113 -3.83 -7.36 13.29
C VAL A 113 -4.58 -6.19 13.92
N VAL A 114 -4.40 -4.98 13.37
CA VAL A 114 -4.87 -3.75 14.03
C VAL A 114 -6.21 -3.23 13.53
N PHE A 115 -6.76 -3.79 12.44
CA PHE A 115 -8.06 -3.40 11.92
C PHE A 115 -9.00 -4.60 11.86
N SER A 116 -10.31 -4.35 12.03
CA SER A 116 -11.34 -5.27 11.56
C SER A 116 -11.40 -5.27 10.03
N ASP A 117 -12.12 -6.24 9.46
CA ASP A 117 -12.37 -6.26 8.03
C ASP A 117 -13.23 -5.06 7.60
N SER A 118 -13.25 -4.82 6.29
CA SER A 118 -14.02 -3.73 5.67
C SER A 118 -15.16 -4.25 4.79
N PHE A 119 -15.59 -5.52 4.95
CA PHE A 119 -16.63 -6.11 4.11
C PHE A 119 -18.01 -5.63 4.54
N ASN A 120 -18.64 -4.77 3.74
CA ASN A 120 -19.93 -4.14 4.04
C ASN A 120 -19.96 -3.37 5.37
N GLN A 121 -18.80 -2.99 5.90
CA GLN A 121 -18.65 -2.25 7.14
C GLN A 121 -17.39 -1.39 7.13
N LEU A 122 -17.35 -0.38 8.01
CA LEU A 122 -16.14 0.41 8.24
C LEU A 122 -15.16 -0.38 9.11
N ALA A 123 -13.86 -0.28 8.82
CA ALA A 123 -12.87 -0.90 9.68
C ALA A 123 -12.80 -0.18 11.03
N THR A 124 -12.87 -0.96 12.10
CA THR A 124 -12.59 -0.51 13.46
C THR A 124 -11.10 -0.67 13.75
N PHE A 125 -10.48 0.34 14.35
CA PHE A 125 -9.10 0.26 14.82
C PHE A 125 -9.04 -0.40 16.19
N LEU A 126 -8.17 -1.39 16.36
CA LEU A 126 -8.03 -2.23 17.56
C LEU A 126 -9.38 -2.79 18.05
N PRO A 127 -10.09 -3.57 17.20
CA PRO A 127 -11.35 -4.20 17.60
C PRO A 127 -11.14 -5.16 18.78
N ALA A 128 -12.13 -5.24 19.67
CA ALA A 128 -12.03 -6.08 20.88
C ALA A 128 -11.88 -7.58 20.59
N GLU A 129 -12.37 -8.04 19.43
CA GLU A 129 -12.30 -9.44 18.99
C GLU A 129 -10.97 -9.79 18.30
N GLY A 130 -10.09 -8.81 18.09
CA GLY A 130 -8.87 -8.95 17.29
C GLY A 130 -9.07 -8.53 15.83
N GLY A 131 -7.96 -8.26 15.14
CA GLY A 131 -8.00 -7.87 13.73
C GLY A 131 -8.43 -9.00 12.79
N TYR A 132 -8.65 -8.67 11.51
CA TYR A 132 -9.12 -9.62 10.50
C TYR A 132 -8.10 -10.69 10.09
N GLU A 133 -6.82 -10.51 10.43
CA GLU A 133 -5.74 -11.47 10.18
C GLU A 133 -4.65 -11.38 11.26
N SER A 134 -3.83 -12.42 11.34
CA SER A 134 -2.50 -12.45 11.93
C SER A 134 -1.47 -11.53 11.26
N LEU A 135 -0.32 -11.43 11.92
CA LEU A 135 0.84 -10.66 11.48
C LEU A 135 1.35 -11.18 10.12
N LEU A 136 1.82 -10.27 9.25
CA LEU A 136 2.34 -10.55 7.89
C LEU A 136 1.31 -10.92 6.82
N HIS A 137 0.03 -11.07 7.20
CA HIS A 137 -1.05 -11.43 6.29
C HIS A 137 -2.03 -10.28 6.02
N GLY A 138 -1.72 -9.07 6.51
CA GLY A 138 -2.47 -7.88 6.19
C GLY A 138 -2.54 -7.61 4.68
N ARG A 139 -3.63 -6.98 4.25
CA ARG A 139 -3.85 -6.55 2.87
C ARG A 139 -3.37 -5.11 2.70
N VAL A 140 -2.73 -4.83 1.57
CA VAL A 140 -2.32 -3.48 1.17
C VAL A 140 -3.57 -2.69 0.81
N VAL A 141 -3.69 -1.48 1.35
CA VAL A 141 -4.81 -0.60 1.01
C VAL A 141 -4.44 0.18 -0.25
N ASP A 142 -5.21 0.00 -1.32
CA ASP A 142 -5.09 0.77 -2.54
C ASP A 142 -6.38 1.59 -2.73
N MET A 143 -6.23 2.78 -3.30
CA MET A 143 -7.37 3.71 -3.45
C MET A 143 -7.39 4.50 -4.74
N PHE A 144 -6.24 4.70 -5.40
CA PHE A 144 -6.19 5.59 -6.57
C PHE A 144 -6.56 4.83 -7.83
N TRP A 145 -7.74 5.16 -8.40
CA TRP A 145 -8.24 4.54 -9.61
C TRP A 145 -8.40 5.56 -10.74
N PHE A 146 -7.76 5.26 -11.88
CA PHE A 146 -7.73 6.09 -13.07
C PHE A 146 -8.24 5.28 -14.27
N PRO A 147 -9.53 5.36 -14.64
CA PRO A 147 -10.04 4.69 -15.83
C PRO A 147 -9.39 5.27 -17.10
N LEU A 148 -8.58 4.45 -17.78
CA LEU A 148 -7.90 4.84 -19.03
C LEU A 148 -8.72 4.52 -20.28
N PHE A 149 -9.54 3.47 -20.23
CA PHE A 149 -10.36 3.01 -21.35
C PHE A 149 -11.75 2.64 -20.84
N ASN A 150 -12.78 3.13 -21.53
CA ASN A 150 -14.16 2.71 -21.34
C ASN A 150 -14.62 2.08 -22.65
N GLY A 151 -15.03 0.82 -22.61
CA GLY A 151 -15.53 0.09 -23.77
C GLY A 151 -16.24 -1.19 -23.36
N THR A 152 -17.20 -1.61 -24.16
CA THR A 152 -17.79 -2.95 -24.08
C THR A 152 -16.91 -3.90 -24.87
N PHE A 153 -16.31 -4.88 -24.19
CA PHE A 153 -15.64 -5.98 -24.88
C PHE A 153 -16.71 -6.91 -25.48
N PRO A 154 -16.54 -7.39 -26.73
CA PRO A 154 -17.43 -8.41 -27.26
C PRO A 154 -17.31 -9.70 -26.43
N ASP A 155 -18.45 -10.38 -26.20
CA ASP A 155 -18.53 -11.68 -25.53
C ASP A 155 -17.70 -12.77 -26.24
#